data_AF-A0A8R2NMP6-F1
#
_entry.id   AF-A0A8R2NMP6-F1
#
_cell.length_a   1.000
_cell.length_b   1.000
_cell.length_c   1.000
_cell.angle_alpha   90.00
_cell.angle_beta   90.00
_cell.angle_gamma   90.00
#
_symmetry.space_group_name_H-M   'P 1'
#
loop_
_entity.id
_entity.type
_entity.pdbx_description
1 polymer ?
#
loop_
_entity_poly.entity_id
_entity_poly.type
_entity_poly.pdbx_seq_one_letter_code
_entity_poly.pdbx_strand_id
1 'polypeptide(L)'
;MFSLHRVNNRPGHLAENKVIVGIRSLSFQDNIITIGTGVGVIIFYDIRAAKYLESSINSSRAVVLKTSRGYVYPDEDFMVDQGFQQVNYTPAIYTHCYDYSGTRLFSVQR
;
A
#
# COMPACT_ATOMS: atom_id res chain seq x y z
N MET A 1 -0.69 -7.95 19.92
CA MET A 1 0.50 -7.44 19.20
C MET A 1 1.00 -8.58 18.31
N PHE A 2 0.77 -8.51 17.00
CA PHE A 2 1.21 -9.57 16.09
C PHE A 2 2.64 -9.27 15.62
N SER A 3 3.58 -10.18 15.87
CA SER A 3 4.98 -10.08 15.40
C SER A 3 5.13 -10.90 14.12
N LEU A 4 5.39 -10.23 12.99
CA LEU A 4 5.60 -10.87 11.70
C LEU A 4 7.00 -11.51 11.66
N HIS A 5 7.08 -12.83 11.71
CA HIS A 5 8.34 -13.55 11.50
C HIS A 5 8.67 -13.60 10.01
N ARG A 6 9.87 -13.11 9.65
CA ARG A 6 10.40 -13.13 8.28
C ARG A 6 10.72 -14.57 7.88
N VAL A 7 9.95 -15.14 6.96
CA VAL A 7 10.27 -16.43 6.32
C VAL A 7 11.33 -16.16 5.24
N ASN A 8 12.51 -16.75 5.40
CA ASN A 8 13.61 -16.63 4.43
C ASN A 8 13.38 -17.59 3.26
N ASN A 9 12.86 -17.09 2.14
CA ASN A 9 12.84 -17.84 0.88
C ASN A 9 14.16 -17.63 0.11
N ARG A 10 14.73 -18.74 -0.37
CA ARG A 10 15.96 -18.78 -1.18
C ARG A 10 15.73 -18.09 -2.53
N PRO A 11 16.69 -17.30 -3.04
CA PRO A 11 16.52 -16.56 -4.30
C PRO A 11 16.77 -17.50 -5.50
N GLY A 12 15.70 -18.13 -5.98
CA GLY A 12 15.67 -18.81 -7.28
C GLY A 12 14.89 -17.97 -8.29
N HIS A 13 15.63 -17.32 -9.19
CA HIS A 13 15.22 -16.89 -10.53
C HIS A 13 13.79 -16.33 -10.69
N LEU A 14 13.64 -14.99 -10.56
CA LEU A 14 12.67 -14.10 -11.22
C LEU A 14 12.74 -12.74 -10.51
N ALA A 15 13.72 -11.92 -10.89
CA ALA A 15 13.77 -10.52 -10.50
C ALA A 15 12.81 -9.71 -11.39
N GLU A 16 11.51 -9.94 -11.25
CA GLU A 16 10.57 -8.84 -11.50
C GLU A 16 10.87 -7.77 -10.45
N ASN A 17 10.89 -6.50 -10.85
CA ASN A 17 11.07 -5.35 -9.97
C ASN A 17 9.91 -5.26 -8.96
N LYS A 18 9.88 -6.17 -7.99
CA LYS A 18 8.96 -6.18 -6.87
C LYS A 18 9.49 -5.15 -5.91
N VAL A 19 9.01 -3.92 -6.04
CA VAL A 19 9.19 -2.89 -5.01
C VAL A 19 8.64 -3.48 -3.72
N ILE A 20 9.53 -3.89 -2.80
CA ILE A 20 9.14 -4.36 -1.47
C ILE A 20 8.78 -3.12 -0.67
N VAL A 21 7.55 -2.65 -0.85
CA VAL A 21 7.02 -1.57 -0.03
C VAL A 21 6.67 -2.17 1.33
N GLY A 22 7.16 -1.54 2.40
CA GLY A 22 6.84 -2.00 3.75
C GLY A 22 5.33 -1.88 4.04
N ILE A 23 4.76 -2.92 4.65
CA ILE A 23 3.39 -2.91 5.19
C ILE A 23 3.37 -1.99 6.42
N ARG A 24 2.31 -1.20 6.58
CA ARG A 24 2.12 -0.24 7.67
C ARG A 24 0.79 -0.39 8.39
N SER A 25 -0.21 -0.96 7.73
CA SER A 25 -1.50 -1.30 8.32
C SER A 25 -2.14 -2.50 7.64
N LEU A 26 -2.99 -3.23 8.38
CA LEU A 26 -3.78 -4.36 7.91
C LEU A 26 -5.19 -4.27 8.50
N SER A 27 -6.19 -4.62 7.71
CA SER A 27 -7.55 -4.89 8.19
C SER A 27 -8.11 -6.16 7.54
N PHE A 28 -9.06 -6.79 8.21
CA PHE A 28 -9.69 -8.03 7.77
C PHE A 28 -11.18 -7.78 7.62
N GLN A 29 -11.70 -8.07 6.43
CA GLN A 29 -13.13 -8.06 6.17
C GLN A 29 -13.49 -9.34 5.43
N ASP A 30 -14.20 -10.23 6.12
CA ASP A 30 -14.51 -11.58 5.66
C ASP A 30 -13.26 -12.32 5.18
N ASN A 31 -13.12 -12.50 3.85
CA ASN A 31 -12.04 -13.22 3.21
C ASN A 31 -11.00 -12.30 2.55
N ILE A 32 -11.12 -10.99 2.76
CA ILE A 32 -10.23 -9.99 2.19
C ILE A 32 -9.33 -9.41 3.27
N ILE A 33 -8.03 -9.44 3.02
CA ILE A 33 -7.03 -8.68 3.76
C ILE A 33 -6.77 -7.40 2.99
N THR A 34 -6.97 -6.27 3.65
CA THR A 34 -6.65 -4.95 3.09
C THR A 34 -5.35 -4.46 3.70
N ILE A 35 -4.41 -4.09 2.84
CA ILE A 35 -3.01 -3.85 3.20
C ILE A 35 -2.65 -2.42 2.85
N GLY A 36 -2.40 -1.59 3.86
CA GLY A 36 -1.85 -0.26 3.70
C GLY A 36 -0.31 -0.30 3.67
N THR A 37 0.29 0.39 2.70
CA THR A 37 1.73 0.36 2.45
C THR A 37 2.41 1.68 2.82
N GLY A 38 3.75 1.66 2.89
CA GLY A 38 4.58 2.83 3.14
C GLY A 38 4.74 3.81 1.96
N VAL A 39 4.05 3.61 0.83
CA VAL A 39 4.08 4.50 -0.35
C VAL A 39 2.67 4.95 -0.77
N GLY A 40 1.75 5.12 0.18
CA GLY A 40 0.41 5.63 -0.12
C GLY A 40 -0.44 4.71 -1.02
N VAL A 41 -0.22 3.40 -0.96
CA VAL A 41 -1.02 2.43 -1.73
C VAL A 41 -1.72 1.44 -0.80
N ILE A 42 -2.99 1.17 -1.10
CA ILE A 42 -3.77 0.07 -0.53
C ILE A 42 -3.88 -1.05 -1.58
N ILE A 43 -3.60 -2.27 -1.15
CA ILE A 43 -3.77 -3.51 -1.95
C ILE A 43 -4.68 -4.49 -1.21
N PHE A 44 -5.34 -5.36 -1.97
CA PHE A 44 -6.30 -6.33 -1.45
C PHE A 44 -5.84 -7.75 -1.74
N TYR A 45 -5.93 -8.62 -0.75
CA TYR A 45 -5.57 -10.02 -0.86
C TYR A 45 -6.74 -10.91 -0.47
N ASP A 46 -7.15 -11.79 -1.38
CA ASP A 46 -8.19 -12.79 -1.15
C ASP A 46 -7.55 -14.05 -0.55
N ILE A 47 -7.91 -14.36 0.69
CA ILE A 47 -7.36 -15.50 1.42
C ILE A 47 -7.82 -16.84 0.86
N ARG A 48 -9.01 -16.90 0.24
CA ARG A 48 -9.57 -18.15 -0.31
C ARG A 48 -8.93 -18.49 -1.64
N ALA A 49 -8.70 -17.48 -2.47
CA ALA A 49 -8.02 -17.63 -3.75
C ALA A 49 -6.47 -17.61 -3.60
N ALA A 50 -5.96 -17.27 -2.42
CA ALA A 50 -4.55 -17.12 -2.10
C ALA A 50 -3.80 -16.16 -3.05
N LYS A 51 -4.48 -15.13 -3.54
CA LYS A 51 -3.92 -14.16 -4.49
C LYS A 51 -4.41 -12.73 -4.23
N TYR A 52 -3.69 -11.76 -4.79
CA TYR A 52 -4.16 -10.38 -4.81
C TYR A 52 -5.41 -10.26 -5.70
N LEU A 53 -6.31 -9.33 -5.35
CA LEU A 53 -7.40 -8.99 -6.24
C LEU A 53 -6.81 -8.38 -7.52
N GLU A 54 -7.26 -8.88 -8.67
CA GLU A 54 -6.80 -8.46 -9.99
C GLU A 54 -7.85 -7.59 -10.67
N SER A 55 -7.42 -6.67 -11.51
CA SER A 55 -8.33 -5.83 -12.28
C SER A 55 -9.09 -6.66 -13.32
N SER A 56 -10.40 -6.44 -13.45
CA SER A 56 -11.21 -7.06 -14.50
C SER A 56 -10.83 -6.60 -15.91
N ILE A 57 -10.24 -5.40 -16.02
CA ILE A 57 -9.78 -4.81 -17.29
C ILE A 57 -8.40 -5.35 -17.69
N ASN A 58 -7.59 -5.71 -16.71
CA ASN A 58 -6.28 -6.31 -16.93
C ASN A 58 -5.94 -7.27 -15.79
N SER A 59 -6.23 -8.56 -16.00
CA SER A 59 -6.02 -9.61 -15.02
C SER A 59 -4.56 -9.81 -14.61
N SER A 60 -3.60 -9.28 -15.37
CA SER A 60 -2.17 -9.33 -15.00
C SER A 60 -1.77 -8.32 -13.92
N ARG A 61 -2.68 -7.43 -13.50
CA ARG A 61 -2.38 -6.35 -12.55
C ARG A 61 -3.26 -6.42 -11.32
N ALA A 62 -2.62 -6.37 -10.16
CA ALA A 62 -3.32 -6.21 -8.89
C ALA A 62 -4.11 -4.89 -8.85
N VAL A 63 -5.27 -4.91 -8.21
CA VAL A 63 -6.06 -3.73 -7.89
C VAL A 63 -5.33 -2.94 -6.81
N VAL A 64 -5.09 -1.66 -7.09
CA VAL A 64 -4.42 -0.73 -6.18
C VAL A 64 -5.28 0.52 -6.00
N LEU A 65 -5.46 0.95 -4.76
CA LEU A 65 -5.97 2.29 -4.48
C LEU A 65 -4.79 3.17 -4.08
N LYS A 66 -4.56 4.21 -4.88
CA LYS A 66 -3.56 5.23 -4.58
C LYS A 66 -4.22 6.33 -3.76
N THR A 67 -3.60 6.68 -2.65
CA THR A 67 -4.06 7.80 -1.84
C THR A 67 -3.52 9.12 -2.39
N SER A 68 -4.17 10.23 -2.02
CA SER A 68 -3.71 11.58 -2.38
C SER A 68 -2.35 11.89 -1.76
N ARG A 69 -1.55 12.80 -2.34
CA ARG A 69 -0.24 13.20 -1.77
C ARG A 69 -0.29 13.78 -0.34
N GLY A 70 -1.48 14.20 0.14
CA GLY A 70 -1.64 14.77 1.48
C GLY A 70 -1.03 16.18 1.60
N TYR A 71 -1.23 16.83 2.75
CA TYR A 71 -0.71 18.18 3.07
C TYR A 71 0.62 18.13 3.83
N VAL A 72 1.40 17.06 3.70
CA VAL A 72 2.65 16.86 4.46
C VAL A 72 3.82 17.57 3.78
N TYR A 73 3.62 18.83 3.37
CA TYR A 73 4.66 19.66 2.80
C TYR A 73 4.49 21.11 3.31
N PRO A 74 5.45 21.63 4.09
CA PRO A 74 5.67 23.07 4.15
C PRO A 74 6.28 23.48 2.81
N ASP A 75 5.52 24.25 2.03
CA ASP A 75 5.88 24.99 0.82
C ASP A 75 6.84 24.30 -0.16
N GLU A 76 6.33 23.97 -1.34
CA GLU A 76 7.11 23.35 -2.43
C GLU A 76 8.40 24.12 -2.75
N ASP A 77 8.45 25.43 -2.45
CA ASP A 77 9.60 26.32 -2.62
C ASP A 77 10.83 25.92 -1.78
N PHE A 78 10.66 25.34 -0.58
CA PHE A 78 11.79 24.95 0.29
C PHE A 78 12.57 23.71 -0.21
N MET A 79 11.94 22.84 -0.99
CA MET A 79 12.58 21.62 -1.49
C MET A 79 13.32 21.83 -2.82
N VAL A 80 12.92 22.83 -3.60
CA VAL A 80 13.63 23.24 -4.82
C VAL A 80 15.00 23.83 -4.45
N ASP A 81 15.07 24.61 -3.37
CA ASP A 81 16.29 25.29 -2.91
C ASP A 81 17.34 24.34 -2.31
N GLN A 82 16.92 23.16 -1.82
CA GLN A 82 17.82 22.15 -1.24
C GLN A 82 18.27 21.06 -2.24
N GLY A 83 17.92 21.16 -3.53
CA GLY A 83 18.39 20.22 -4.56
C GLY A 83 17.80 18.81 -4.46
N PHE A 84 16.75 18.61 -3.67
CA PHE A 84 16.00 17.35 -3.64
C PHE A 84 15.15 17.25 -4.90
N GLN A 85 15.71 16.60 -5.92
CA GLN A 85 15.00 16.16 -7.14
C GLN A 85 13.68 15.49 -6.76
N GLN A 86 12.57 16.19 -6.97
CA GLN A 86 11.15 15.78 -7.02
C GLN A 86 10.88 14.27 -6.75
N VAL A 87 11.25 13.77 -5.57
CA VAL A 87 10.90 12.42 -5.16
C VAL A 87 9.41 12.51 -4.90
N ASN A 88 8.61 11.83 -5.72
CA ASN A 88 7.16 11.76 -5.55
C ASN A 88 6.85 11.08 -4.21
N TYR A 89 6.96 11.84 -3.12
CA TYR A 89 6.70 11.37 -1.78
C TYR A 89 5.20 11.11 -1.67
N THR A 90 4.88 9.89 -1.26
CA THR A 90 3.51 9.46 -1.00
C THR A 90 3.49 9.02 0.47
N PRO A 91 2.72 9.73 1.33
CA PRO A 91 2.73 9.44 2.75
C PRO A 91 2.25 8.02 3.05
N ALA A 92 2.73 7.47 4.16
CA ALA A 92 2.48 6.08 4.51
C ALA A 92 1.07 5.90 5.09
N ILE A 93 0.44 4.75 4.83
CA ILE A 93 -0.90 4.43 5.34
C ILE A 93 -0.80 3.67 6.66
N TYR A 94 -0.84 4.40 7.77
CA TYR A 94 -0.68 3.85 9.12
C TYR A 94 -1.96 3.25 9.70
N THR A 95 -3.12 3.69 9.22
CA THR A 95 -4.41 3.08 9.60
C THR A 95 -5.42 3.25 8.48
N HIS A 96 -6.34 2.29 8.40
CA HIS A 96 -7.50 2.35 7.53
C HIS A 96 -8.64 1.57 8.17
N CYS A 97 -9.89 1.95 7.86
CA CYS A 97 -11.07 1.25 8.33
C CYS A 97 -12.18 1.30 7.29
N TYR A 98 -12.98 0.24 7.29
CA TYR A 98 -14.22 0.21 6.54
C TYR A 98 -15.33 0.95 7.27
N ASP A 99 -16.25 1.53 6.51
CA ASP A 99 -17.53 1.94 7.06
C ASP A 99 -18.39 0.71 7.41
N TYR A 100 -19.52 0.93 8.10
CA TYR A 100 -20.41 -0.16 8.49
C TYR A 100 -20.95 -0.96 7.29
N SER A 101 -21.12 -0.33 6.13
CA SER A 101 -21.57 -1.04 4.92
C SER A 101 -20.51 -1.96 4.32
N GLY A 102 -19.23 -1.77 4.68
CA GLY A 102 -18.11 -2.48 4.07
C GLY A 102 -17.74 -2.04 2.66
N THR A 103 -18.41 -1.01 2.14
CA THR A 103 -18.19 -0.56 0.75
C THR A 103 -17.19 0.60 0.68
N ARG A 104 -17.07 1.38 1.75
CA ARG A 104 -16.19 2.55 1.79
C ARG A 104 -15.01 2.26 2.69
N LEU A 105 -13.83 2.66 2.24
CA LEU A 105 -12.59 2.52 2.98
C LEU A 105 -11.97 3.90 3.24
N PHE A 106 -11.79 4.23 4.52
CA PHE A 106 -11.11 5.45 4.96
C PHE A 106 -9.67 5.12 5.34
N SER A 107 -8.73 6.01 5.04
CA SER A 107 -7.32 5.83 5.36
C SER A 107 -6.72 7.12 5.91
N VAL A 108 -5.77 6.98 6.84
CA VAL A 108 -5.00 8.10 7.40
C VAL A 108 -3.56 7.98 6.95
N GLN A 109 -3.03 9.11 6.50
CA GLN A 109 -1.71 9.24 5.90
C GLN A 109 -0.86 10.20 6.72
N ARG A 110 0.42 9.89 6.89
CA ARG A 110 1.40 10.76 7.55
C ARG A 110 2.77 10.61 6.89
#